data_AF-A0AAN8CAU3-F1
#
_entry.id   AF-A0AAN8CAU3-F1
#
_cell.length_a   1.000
_cell.length_b   1.000
_cell.length_c   1.000
_cell.angle_alpha   90.00
_cell.angle_beta   90.00
_cell.angle_gamma   90.00
#
_symmetry.space_group_name_H-M   'P 1'
#
loop_
_entity.id
_entity.type
_entity.pdbx_description
1 polymer ?
#
loop_
_entity_poly.entity_id
_entity_poly.type
_entity_poly.pdbx_seq_one_letter_code
_entity_poly.pdbx_strand_id
1 'polypeptide(L)'
;MSSHIRALYVALVLSPAAARVLACSSHCGAAAVDRSGAVHQGSVGEAEPHHRLESVVEPPPQSRPIYHQPPASPDPFFACRLFLWMPHRIWRLQLTCPQPSCTGSMVKAGLYRTIRRVLDIDGWYLMATEYLECRRCKKKVGGWSQGIIRQLAPTYSCQFPAVLTYKLSCDQRVVTQLKSRTLGNSATQLCNTLREQHSDAWMRRAIQYLGVCEQFLALCNVRGQFPPPPIMPTLPSPTWLLTVYGYDILTRLDEYKARITSTWQY
;
A
#
# COMPACT_ATOMS: atom_id res chain seq x y z
N MET A 1 2.08 4.73 -19.03
CA MET A 1 2.04 3.91 -17.78
C MET A 1 0.82 4.18 -16.88
N SER A 2 -0.06 5.15 -17.17
CA SER A 2 -1.18 5.53 -16.28
C SER A 2 -2.44 4.65 -16.42
N SER A 3 -2.78 4.18 -17.61
CA SER A 3 -4.01 3.38 -17.85
C SER A 3 -3.95 1.96 -17.29
N HIS A 4 -2.79 1.30 -17.38
CA HIS A 4 -2.63 -0.08 -16.96
C HIS A 4 -2.63 -0.26 -15.43
N ILE A 5 -2.13 0.74 -14.70
CA ILE A 5 -2.12 0.75 -13.22
C ILE A 5 -3.53 1.04 -12.69
N ARG A 6 -4.24 2.01 -13.28
CA ARG A 6 -5.66 2.25 -12.98
C ARG A 6 -6.55 1.05 -13.30
N ALA A 7 -6.31 0.36 -14.41
CA ALA A 7 -7.04 -0.86 -14.76
C ALA A 7 -6.78 -2.00 -13.77
N LEU A 8 -5.53 -2.17 -13.32
CA LEU A 8 -5.17 -3.13 -12.26
C LEU A 8 -5.81 -2.74 -10.91
N TYR A 9 -5.85 -1.46 -10.57
CA TYR A 9 -6.51 -0.95 -9.37
C TYR A 9 -8.01 -1.26 -9.38
N VAL A 10 -8.70 -0.92 -10.48
CA VAL A 10 -10.14 -1.21 -10.65
C VAL A 10 -10.41 -2.71 -10.55
N ALA A 11 -9.56 -3.55 -11.16
CA ALA A 11 -9.69 -5.01 -11.10
C ALA A 11 -9.42 -5.59 -9.69
N LEU A 12 -8.49 -5.01 -8.92
CA LEU A 12 -8.14 -5.49 -7.58
C LEU A 12 -9.10 -4.99 -6.50
N VAL A 13 -9.73 -3.83 -6.68
CA VAL A 13 -10.60 -3.20 -5.69
C VAL A 13 -12.09 -3.57 -5.89
N LEU A 14 -12.54 -3.79 -7.13
CA LEU A 14 -13.96 -4.06 -7.42
C LEU A 14 -14.32 -5.55 -7.48
N SER A 15 -13.36 -6.48 -7.41
CA SER A 15 -13.68 -7.91 -7.39
C SER A 15 -12.61 -8.71 -6.64
N PRO A 16 -12.87 -9.18 -5.40
CA PRO A 16 -12.00 -10.10 -4.70
C PRO A 16 -11.71 -11.39 -5.48
N ALA A 17 -12.60 -11.76 -6.42
CA ALA A 17 -12.45 -12.92 -7.30
C ALA A 17 -11.51 -12.66 -8.49
N ALA A 18 -11.38 -11.43 -8.99
CA ALA A 18 -10.53 -11.09 -10.15
C ALA A 18 -9.03 -11.11 -9.83
N ALA A 19 -8.65 -11.00 -8.54
CA ALA A 19 -7.26 -11.14 -8.09
C ALA A 19 -6.65 -12.52 -8.44
N ARG A 20 -7.48 -13.55 -8.66
CA ARG A 20 -7.03 -14.88 -9.11
C ARG A 20 -6.75 -14.97 -10.61
N VAL A 21 -7.33 -14.09 -11.44
CA VAL A 21 -7.33 -14.25 -12.90
C VAL A 21 -6.15 -13.53 -13.58
N LEU A 22 -5.67 -12.43 -13.01
CA LEU A 22 -4.48 -11.70 -13.54
C LEU A 22 -3.16 -12.48 -13.40
N ALA A 23 -3.17 -13.65 -12.75
CA ALA A 23 -2.02 -14.54 -12.62
C ALA A 23 -1.74 -15.42 -13.85
N CYS A 24 -2.64 -15.48 -14.86
CA CYS A 24 -2.56 -16.45 -15.95
C CYS A 24 -2.17 -15.90 -17.34
N SER A 25 -2.04 -14.60 -17.55
CA SER A 25 -1.63 -14.07 -18.87
C SER A 25 -0.12 -13.79 -18.93
N SER A 26 0.67 -14.87 -18.90
CA SER A 26 2.07 -14.84 -19.37
C SER A 26 2.23 -15.82 -20.53
N HIS A 27 1.91 -15.40 -21.77
CA HIS A 27 2.37 -16.10 -22.98
C HIS A 27 2.72 -15.09 -24.08
N CYS A 28 4.02 -15.09 -24.41
CA CYS A 28 4.70 -15.01 -25.70
C CYS A 28 4.14 -14.19 -26.88
N GLY A 29 5.06 -13.46 -27.54
CA GLY A 29 4.94 -12.89 -28.89
C GLY A 29 5.86 -11.67 -29.01
N ALA A 30 7.15 -11.84 -29.30
CA ALA A 30 7.76 -11.93 -30.63
C ALA A 30 7.85 -10.58 -31.38
N ALA A 31 9.01 -10.40 -32.02
CA ALA A 31 9.58 -9.19 -32.61
C ALA A 31 8.73 -8.48 -33.67
N ALA A 32 8.97 -7.17 -33.80
CA ALA A 32 9.02 -6.48 -35.11
C ALA A 32 10.01 -5.31 -35.03
N VAL A 33 10.99 -5.35 -35.92
CA VAL A 33 11.94 -4.29 -36.25
C VAL A 33 11.25 -3.36 -37.24
N ASP A 34 11.35 -2.04 -37.05
CA ASP A 34 11.42 -1.17 -38.23
C ASP A 34 12.30 0.06 -37.99
N ARG A 35 13.05 0.40 -39.03
CA ARG A 35 14.03 1.48 -39.16
C ARG A 35 13.33 2.76 -39.60
N SER A 36 13.75 3.89 -39.03
CA SER A 36 13.92 5.23 -39.64
C SER A 36 14.07 6.21 -38.46
N GLY A 37 15.08 7.07 -38.30
CA GLY A 37 15.91 7.76 -39.26
C GLY A 37 15.59 9.26 -39.20
N ALA A 38 16.15 10.00 -38.22
CA ALA A 38 16.47 11.44 -38.32
C ALA A 38 17.08 11.97 -37.01
N VAL A 39 18.27 12.54 -37.14
CA VAL A 39 19.01 13.29 -36.12
C VAL A 39 18.60 14.76 -36.25
N HIS A 40 18.24 15.41 -35.14
CA HIS A 40 18.38 16.86 -35.01
C HIS A 40 18.86 17.21 -33.60
N GLN A 41 20.08 17.76 -33.56
CA GLN A 41 20.65 18.47 -32.41
C GLN A 41 19.98 19.84 -32.29
N GLY A 42 19.51 20.16 -31.09
CA GLY A 42 19.04 21.47 -30.69
C GLY A 42 19.20 21.60 -29.18
N SER A 43 20.30 22.22 -28.76
CA SER A 43 20.64 22.51 -27.37
C SER A 43 20.00 23.81 -26.92
N VAL A 44 19.00 23.77 -26.02
CA VAL A 44 18.62 24.91 -25.18
C VAL A 44 18.01 24.39 -23.87
N GLY A 45 18.60 24.81 -22.75
CA GLY A 45 17.90 25.01 -21.47
C GLY A 45 17.66 23.78 -20.60
N GLU A 46 18.57 23.57 -19.63
CA GLU A 46 18.25 22.91 -18.37
C GLU A 46 16.96 23.49 -17.76
N ALA A 47 15.96 22.63 -17.61
CA ALA A 47 14.94 22.75 -16.60
C ALA A 47 14.56 21.33 -16.20
N GLU A 48 15.18 20.81 -15.14
CA GLU A 48 14.70 19.60 -14.47
C GLU A 48 13.26 19.84 -14.03
N PRO A 49 12.27 19.06 -14.52
CA PRO A 49 11.03 18.93 -13.81
C PRO A 49 11.27 17.84 -12.78
N HIS A 50 11.56 18.23 -11.53
CA HIS A 50 11.34 17.40 -10.36
C HIS A 50 9.83 17.10 -10.25
N HIS A 51 9.29 16.28 -11.16
CA HIS A 51 8.00 15.65 -11.01
C HIS A 51 8.17 14.60 -9.91
N ARG A 52 7.89 15.07 -8.70
CA ARG A 52 7.72 14.36 -7.44
C ARG A 52 6.73 13.20 -7.63
N LEU A 53 7.22 12.07 -8.13
CA LEU A 53 6.50 10.80 -8.06
C LEU A 53 6.59 10.31 -6.61
N GLU A 54 5.69 10.79 -5.77
CA GLU A 54 5.46 10.23 -4.46
C GLU A 54 4.91 8.81 -4.60
N SER A 55 5.01 8.00 -3.56
CA SER A 55 4.27 6.75 -3.48
C SER A 55 2.80 6.96 -3.86
N VAL A 56 2.28 6.11 -4.76
CA VAL A 56 0.92 6.30 -5.29
C VAL A 56 -0.08 5.75 -4.27
N VAL A 57 -0.64 6.64 -3.46
CA VAL A 57 -1.81 6.34 -2.63
C VAL A 57 -3.04 6.60 -3.48
N GLU A 58 -3.70 5.52 -3.91
CA GLU A 58 -4.98 5.66 -4.60
C GLU A 58 -6.11 5.77 -3.56
N PRO A 59 -6.92 6.85 -3.59
CA PRO A 59 -8.08 6.96 -2.71
C PRO A 59 -9.05 5.82 -3.03
N PRO A 60 -9.82 5.32 -2.05
CA PRO A 60 -10.83 4.31 -2.34
C PRO A 60 -11.73 4.84 -3.47
N PRO A 61 -12.28 3.97 -4.34
CA PRO A 61 -13.31 4.40 -5.28
C PRO A 61 -14.39 5.13 -4.47
N GLN A 62 -14.50 6.44 -4.69
CA GLN A 62 -15.38 7.28 -3.90
C GLN A 62 -16.82 6.84 -4.14
N SER A 63 -17.63 6.81 -3.08
CA SER A 63 -19.09 6.78 -3.21
C SER A 63 -19.50 7.97 -4.07
N ARG A 64 -20.33 7.73 -5.09
CA ARG A 64 -20.76 8.83 -5.97
C ARG A 64 -21.61 9.79 -5.16
N PRO A 65 -21.43 11.12 -5.28
CA PRO A 65 -22.26 12.07 -4.55
C PRO A 65 -23.73 12.01 -4.98
N ILE A 66 -23.99 11.54 -6.20
CA ILE A 66 -25.33 11.34 -6.76
C ILE A 66 -25.44 9.91 -7.25
N TYR A 67 -26.45 9.20 -6.77
CA TYR A 67 -26.84 7.89 -7.28
C TYR A 67 -28.06 8.06 -8.17
N HIS A 68 -27.98 7.59 -9.41
CA HIS A 68 -29.11 7.56 -10.35
C HIS A 68 -29.82 6.19 -10.36
N GLN A 69 -29.23 5.20 -9.70
CA GLN A 69 -29.72 3.84 -9.59
C GLN A 69 -29.45 3.32 -8.16
N PRO A 70 -30.30 2.42 -7.64
CA PRO A 70 -30.10 1.81 -6.34
C PRO A 70 -28.73 1.10 -6.27
N PRO A 71 -27.98 1.20 -5.15
CA PRO A 71 -26.73 0.48 -5.00
C PRO A 71 -26.92 -1.03 -5.12
N ALA A 72 -26.16 -1.66 -6.03
CA ALA A 72 -26.20 -3.12 -6.23
C ALA A 72 -25.50 -3.89 -5.09
N SER A 73 -24.53 -3.26 -4.42
CA SER A 73 -23.81 -3.82 -3.27
C SER A 73 -23.34 -2.69 -2.34
N PRO A 74 -23.01 -3.01 -1.07
CA PRO A 74 -22.45 -2.02 -0.15
C PRO A 74 -20.98 -1.72 -0.44
N ASP A 75 -20.29 -2.53 -1.24
CA ASP A 75 -18.82 -2.50 -1.40
C ASP A 75 -18.23 -1.12 -1.71
N PRO A 76 -18.83 -0.26 -2.58
CA PRO A 76 -18.28 1.06 -2.85
C PRO A 76 -18.20 1.97 -1.60
N PHE A 77 -19.08 1.76 -0.61
CA PHE A 77 -19.09 2.53 0.63
C PHE A 77 -18.06 2.01 1.65
N PHE A 78 -17.68 0.74 1.53
CA PHE A 78 -16.75 0.07 2.45
C PHE A 78 -15.38 -0.20 1.83
N ALA A 79 -15.14 0.27 0.62
CA ALA A 79 -13.85 0.20 -0.04
C ALA A 79 -12.75 0.88 0.79
N CYS A 80 -11.51 0.48 0.55
CA CYS A 80 -10.34 1.00 1.26
C CYS A 80 -9.28 1.51 0.30
N ARG A 81 -8.34 2.31 0.82
CA ARG A 81 -7.22 2.86 0.05
C ARG A 81 -6.31 1.73 -0.46
N LEU A 82 -5.68 1.94 -1.62
CA LEU A 82 -4.55 1.12 -2.06
C LEU A 82 -3.26 1.94 -1.98
N PHE A 83 -2.27 1.39 -1.28
CA PHE A 83 -0.89 1.87 -1.30
C PHE A 83 -0.06 1.03 -2.28
N LEU A 84 0.42 1.64 -3.37
CA LEU A 84 1.26 0.95 -4.34
C LEU A 84 2.74 1.27 -4.13
N TRP A 85 3.50 0.28 -3.66
CA TRP A 85 4.94 0.39 -3.42
C TRP A 85 5.78 -0.25 -4.53
N MET A 86 6.28 0.54 -5.47
CA MET A 86 7.12 0.05 -6.57
C MET A 86 8.36 0.93 -6.76
N PRO A 87 9.30 0.95 -5.80
CA PRO A 87 10.41 1.89 -5.79
C PRO A 87 11.29 1.80 -7.05
N HIS A 88 11.49 0.61 -7.61
CA HIS A 88 12.27 0.44 -8.83
C HIS A 88 11.55 1.01 -10.05
N ARG A 89 10.24 0.80 -10.18
CA ARG A 89 9.46 1.32 -11.33
C ARG A 89 9.13 2.80 -11.24
N ILE A 90 8.80 3.27 -10.04
CA ILE A 90 8.36 4.65 -9.80
C ILE A 90 9.56 5.59 -9.92
N TRP A 91 10.71 5.22 -9.33
CA TRP A 91 11.90 6.09 -9.27
C TRP A 91 13.06 5.65 -10.16
N ARG A 92 12.91 4.55 -10.94
CA ARG A 92 13.93 4.03 -11.87
C ARG A 92 15.29 3.74 -11.21
N LEU A 93 15.27 3.31 -9.95
CA LEU A 93 16.48 3.08 -9.15
C LEU A 93 17.25 1.83 -9.60
N GLN A 94 18.58 1.92 -9.56
CA GLN A 94 19.47 0.76 -9.68
C GLN A 94 19.64 0.10 -8.31
N LEU A 95 19.03 -1.07 -8.13
CA LEU A 95 19.06 -1.80 -6.86
C LEU A 95 19.97 -3.02 -6.99
N THR A 96 20.69 -3.33 -5.92
CA THR A 96 21.57 -4.50 -5.80
C THR A 96 20.87 -5.65 -5.07
N CYS A 97 21.37 -6.86 -5.29
CA CYS A 97 20.82 -8.05 -4.69
C CYS A 97 21.00 -8.03 -3.17
N PRO A 98 19.93 -8.13 -2.36
CA PRO A 98 20.04 -8.11 -0.91
C PRO A 98 20.57 -9.44 -0.32
N GLN A 99 20.94 -10.41 -1.16
CA GLN A 99 21.45 -11.70 -0.69
C GLN A 99 22.92 -11.58 -0.30
N PRO A 100 23.33 -12.15 0.86
CA PRO A 100 24.73 -12.16 1.26
C PRO A 100 25.59 -12.74 0.14
N SER A 101 26.78 -12.17 -0.08
CA SER A 101 27.76 -12.58 -1.10
C SER A 101 27.30 -12.46 -2.58
N CYS A 102 26.13 -11.90 -2.86
CA CYS A 102 25.66 -11.69 -4.22
C CYS A 102 25.79 -10.22 -4.65
N THR A 103 26.54 -9.96 -5.72
CA THR A 103 26.70 -8.61 -6.30
C THR A 103 25.82 -8.35 -7.52
N GLY A 104 24.80 -9.19 -7.74
CA GLY A 104 23.90 -9.05 -8.89
C GLY A 104 23.02 -7.81 -8.78
N SER A 105 22.60 -7.27 -9.92
CA SER A 105 21.60 -6.20 -9.97
C SER A 105 20.19 -6.77 -10.03
N MET A 106 19.25 -6.02 -9.47
CA MET A 106 17.83 -6.35 -9.46
C MET A 106 17.15 -5.84 -10.73
N VAL A 107 16.18 -6.60 -11.22
CA VAL A 107 15.30 -6.23 -12.34
C VAL A 107 13.84 -6.44 -11.97
N LYS A 108 12.95 -5.70 -12.63
CA LYS A 108 11.50 -5.88 -12.51
C LYS A 108 11.08 -7.33 -12.83
N ALA A 109 10.24 -7.92 -11.98
CA ALA A 109 9.78 -9.32 -12.12
C ALA A 109 8.26 -9.48 -11.88
N GLY A 110 7.50 -8.45 -12.22
CA GLY A 110 6.03 -8.42 -12.09
C GLY A 110 5.54 -7.86 -10.76
N LEU A 111 4.30 -8.18 -10.40
CA LEU A 111 3.67 -7.80 -9.13
C LEU A 111 3.86 -8.90 -8.08
N TYR A 112 4.00 -8.47 -6.83
CA TYR A 112 4.02 -9.39 -5.70
C TYR A 112 2.67 -10.11 -5.58
N ARG A 113 2.71 -11.43 -5.37
CA ARG A 113 1.52 -12.29 -5.44
C ARG A 113 0.46 -11.98 -4.38
N THR A 114 0.86 -11.37 -3.27
CA THR A 114 -0.03 -11.14 -2.12
C THR A 114 -0.23 -9.65 -1.90
N ILE A 115 -1.48 -9.21 -1.96
CA ILE A 115 -1.88 -7.89 -1.45
C ILE A 115 -1.97 -8.00 0.07
N ARG A 116 -1.32 -7.07 0.76
CA ARG A 116 -1.31 -7.03 2.23
C ARG A 116 -2.40 -6.10 2.71
N ARG A 117 -3.08 -6.50 3.78
CA ARG A 117 -4.01 -5.62 4.50
C ARG A 117 -3.26 -4.99 5.67
N VAL A 118 -3.10 -3.68 5.66
CA VAL A 118 -2.31 -2.94 6.65
C VAL A 118 -3.25 -2.28 7.65
N LEU A 119 -2.99 -2.48 8.94
CA LEU A 119 -3.74 -1.83 10.02
C LEU A 119 -3.39 -0.33 10.05
N ASP A 120 -4.39 0.53 10.02
CA ASP A 120 -4.26 1.98 10.14
C ASP A 120 -5.09 2.50 11.32
N ILE A 121 -5.05 3.81 11.55
CA ILE A 121 -5.73 4.50 12.65
C ILE A 121 -7.25 4.29 12.63
N ASP A 122 -7.88 4.42 11.46
CA ASP A 122 -9.34 4.46 11.29
C ASP A 122 -9.87 3.34 10.38
N GLY A 123 -9.06 2.32 10.13
CA GLY A 123 -9.47 1.15 9.37
C GLY A 123 -8.29 0.32 8.87
N TRP A 124 -8.45 -0.17 7.66
CA TRP A 124 -7.44 -0.94 6.96
C TRP A 124 -7.27 -0.38 5.56
N TYR A 125 -6.05 -0.45 5.04
CA TYR A 125 -5.77 -0.22 3.62
C TYR A 125 -5.10 -1.43 2.99
N LEU A 126 -5.23 -1.54 1.68
CA LEU A 126 -4.54 -2.55 0.90
C LEU A 126 -3.18 -2.02 0.48
N MET A 127 -2.20 -2.91 0.44
CA MET A 127 -0.87 -2.59 -0.03
C MET A 127 -0.42 -3.61 -1.07
N ALA A 128 -0.02 -3.10 -2.23
CA ALA A 128 0.56 -3.86 -3.31
C ALA A 128 2.04 -3.46 -3.51
N THR A 129 2.85 -4.37 -4.03
CA THR A 129 4.25 -4.08 -4.37
C THR A 129 4.69 -4.82 -5.63
N GLU A 130 5.86 -4.47 -6.15
CA GLU A 130 6.53 -5.23 -7.21
C GLU A 130 7.38 -6.39 -6.69
N TYR A 131 7.55 -7.42 -7.52
CA TYR A 131 8.67 -8.34 -7.39
C TYR A 131 9.89 -7.80 -8.11
N LEU A 132 11.04 -7.96 -7.47
CA LEU A 132 12.35 -7.75 -8.05
C LEU A 132 13.08 -9.09 -8.11
N GLU A 133 13.73 -9.39 -9.22
CA GLU A 133 14.54 -10.60 -9.43
C GLU A 133 16.00 -10.22 -9.62
N CYS A 134 16.90 -10.94 -8.96
CA CYS A 134 18.34 -10.76 -9.19
C CYS A 134 18.77 -11.41 -10.50
N ARG A 135 19.48 -10.67 -11.37
CA ARG A 135 19.99 -11.22 -12.64
C ARG A 135 20.96 -12.39 -12.46
N ARG A 136 21.71 -12.40 -11.35
CA ARG A 136 22.78 -13.38 -11.06
C ARG A 136 22.26 -14.63 -10.35
N CYS A 137 21.68 -14.50 -9.16
CA CYS A 137 21.25 -15.64 -8.35
C CYS A 137 19.77 -16.03 -8.55
N LYS A 138 19.03 -15.32 -9.41
CA LYS A 138 17.61 -15.56 -9.74
C LYS A 138 16.62 -15.48 -8.57
N LYS A 139 17.08 -15.12 -7.36
CA LYS A 139 16.19 -14.95 -6.21
C LYS A 139 15.26 -13.76 -6.42
N LYS A 140 13.99 -13.95 -6.03
CA LYS A 140 12.94 -12.93 -6.06
C LYS A 140 12.69 -12.36 -4.67
N VAL A 141 12.55 -11.04 -4.58
CA VAL A 141 12.20 -10.32 -3.35
C VAL A 141 11.11 -9.30 -3.64
N GLY A 142 10.27 -9.01 -2.64
CA GLY A 142 9.31 -7.91 -2.75
C GLY A 142 10.01 -6.56 -2.62
N GLY A 143 9.48 -5.53 -3.28
CA GLY A 143 10.00 -4.15 -3.20
C GLY A 143 9.98 -3.57 -1.78
N TRP A 144 9.14 -4.12 -0.87
CA TRP A 144 9.12 -3.76 0.55
C TRP A 144 10.14 -4.51 1.42
N SER A 145 10.91 -5.44 0.87
CA SER A 145 11.87 -6.20 1.68
C SER A 145 12.92 -5.26 2.29
N GLN A 146 13.33 -5.54 3.53
CA GLN A 146 14.25 -4.68 4.27
C GLN A 146 15.59 -4.45 3.53
N GLY A 147 16.11 -5.49 2.87
CA GLY A 147 17.32 -5.35 2.06
C GLY A 147 17.18 -4.42 0.85
N ILE A 148 15.95 -4.19 0.35
CA ILE A 148 15.67 -3.20 -0.69
C ILE A 148 15.44 -1.82 -0.07
N ILE A 149 14.62 -1.72 0.98
CA ILE A 149 14.33 -0.45 1.66
C ILE A 149 15.61 0.23 2.15
N ARG A 150 16.56 -0.53 2.70
CA ARG A 150 17.86 -0.02 3.20
C ARG A 150 18.77 0.56 2.11
N GLN A 151 18.53 0.23 0.83
CA GLN A 151 19.28 0.81 -0.29
C GLN A 151 18.69 2.14 -0.76
N LEU A 152 17.47 2.47 -0.33
CA LEU A 152 16.80 3.70 -0.73
C LEU A 152 17.36 4.88 0.07
N ALA A 153 17.57 6.01 -0.61
CA ALA A 153 17.88 7.26 0.06
C ALA A 153 16.77 7.61 1.08
N PRO A 154 17.09 8.33 2.19
CA PRO A 154 16.11 8.72 3.20
C PRO A 154 14.86 9.41 2.64
N THR A 155 15.02 10.18 1.56
CA THR A 155 13.92 10.86 0.84
C THR A 155 12.87 9.92 0.27
N TYR A 156 13.25 8.67 -0.01
CA TYR A 156 12.37 7.63 -0.55
C TYR A 156 11.95 6.64 0.53
N SER A 157 12.87 6.20 1.38
CA SER A 157 12.56 5.22 2.44
C SER A 157 11.56 5.76 3.46
N CYS A 158 11.59 7.07 3.75
CA CYS A 158 10.62 7.70 4.65
C CYS A 158 9.18 7.72 4.11
N GLN A 159 8.99 7.52 2.80
CA GLN A 159 7.66 7.44 2.17
C GLN A 159 7.02 6.05 2.35
N PHE A 160 7.76 5.07 2.88
CA PHE A 160 7.23 3.75 3.16
C PHE A 160 6.37 3.76 4.42
N PRO A 161 5.05 3.53 4.36
CA PRO A 161 4.13 3.87 5.44
C PRO A 161 3.99 2.79 6.50
N ALA A 162 4.54 1.59 6.28
CA ALA A 162 4.18 0.42 7.08
C ALA A 162 5.40 -0.30 7.69
N VAL A 163 5.19 -0.93 8.85
CA VAL A 163 6.05 -1.99 9.37
C VAL A 163 5.51 -3.31 8.83
N LEU A 164 6.29 -3.96 7.97
CA LEU A 164 5.93 -5.23 7.35
C LEU A 164 6.87 -6.36 7.79
N THR A 165 6.29 -7.49 8.17
CA THR A 165 7.00 -8.76 8.33
C THR A 165 6.30 -9.85 7.51
N TYR A 166 6.74 -11.10 7.57
CA TYR A 166 6.02 -12.19 6.87
C TYR A 166 4.54 -12.30 7.31
N LYS A 167 4.23 -12.06 8.60
CA LYS A 167 2.89 -12.24 9.19
C LYS A 167 2.18 -10.94 9.58
N LEU A 168 2.90 -9.83 9.66
CA LEU A 168 2.40 -8.58 10.24
C LEU A 168 2.44 -7.45 9.20
N SER A 169 1.47 -6.55 9.30
CA SER A 169 1.33 -5.36 8.47
C SER A 169 0.61 -4.26 9.24
N CYS A 170 1.37 -3.25 9.69
CA CYS A 170 0.87 -2.16 10.51
C CYS A 170 1.41 -0.82 10.01
N ASP A 171 0.59 0.21 10.00
CA ASP A 171 1.01 1.55 9.61
C ASP A 171 1.92 2.19 10.67
N GLN A 172 2.93 2.94 10.24
CA GLN A 172 3.85 3.65 11.11
C GLN A 172 3.13 4.66 12.02
N ARG A 173 1.97 5.20 11.62
CA ARG A 173 1.15 6.07 12.47
C ARG A 173 0.63 5.34 13.70
N VAL A 174 0.18 4.09 13.55
CA VAL A 174 -0.24 3.24 14.68
C VAL A 174 0.94 2.98 15.60
N VAL A 175 2.08 2.60 15.02
CA VAL A 175 3.32 2.30 15.78
C VAL A 175 3.82 3.55 16.53
N THR A 176 3.65 4.73 15.95
CA THR A 176 4.04 6.00 16.57
C THR A 176 3.25 6.30 17.83
N GLN A 177 1.98 5.88 17.92
CA GLN A 177 1.22 6.02 19.16
C GLN A 177 1.83 5.21 20.31
N LEU A 178 2.40 4.02 20.03
CA LEU A 178 3.12 3.21 21.04
C LEU A 178 4.46 3.82 21.48
N LYS A 179 5.04 4.73 20.69
CA LYS A 179 6.32 5.39 21.03
C LYS A 179 6.15 6.41 22.16
N SER A 180 4.95 6.95 22.32
CA SER A 180 4.69 8.00 23.31
C SER A 180 4.68 7.43 24.73
N ARG A 181 5.63 7.86 25.56
CA ARG A 181 5.81 7.39 26.95
C ARG A 181 5.01 8.23 27.94
N THR A 182 3.69 8.20 27.86
CA THR A 182 2.83 8.84 28.85
C THR A 182 2.15 7.81 29.75
N LEU A 183 1.83 8.20 30.98
CA LEU A 183 1.01 7.39 31.89
C LEU A 183 -0.34 7.11 31.23
N GLY A 184 -0.69 5.83 31.04
CA GLY A 184 -1.90 5.42 30.33
C GLY A 184 -1.67 4.92 28.90
N ASN A 185 -0.49 5.14 28.31
CA ASN A 185 -0.16 4.62 26.97
C ASN A 185 0.29 3.15 27.05
N SER A 186 -0.70 2.25 27.05
CA SER A 186 -0.48 0.81 26.91
C SER A 186 -0.97 0.29 25.57
N ALA A 187 -0.47 -0.88 25.14
CA ALA A 187 -0.99 -1.54 23.95
C ALA A 187 -2.48 -1.87 24.06
N THR A 188 -2.98 -2.15 25.26
CA THR A 188 -4.42 -2.37 25.52
C THR A 188 -5.23 -1.10 25.28
N GLN A 189 -4.75 0.03 25.81
CA GLN A 189 -5.41 1.34 25.61
C GLN A 189 -5.39 1.73 24.13
N LEU A 190 -4.28 1.49 23.43
CA LEU A 190 -4.22 1.70 21.98
C LEU A 190 -5.19 0.79 21.23
N CYS A 191 -5.28 -0.50 21.56
CA CYS A 191 -6.27 -1.40 20.97
C CYS A 191 -7.70 -0.91 21.16
N ASN A 192 -8.04 -0.38 22.33
CA ASN A 192 -9.36 0.17 22.61
C ASN A 192 -9.62 1.45 21.79
N THR A 193 -8.64 2.35 21.75
CA THR A 193 -8.70 3.58 20.94
C THR A 193 -8.91 3.26 19.46
N LEU A 194 -8.14 2.31 18.91
CA LEU A 194 -8.29 1.86 17.52
C LEU A 194 -9.67 1.23 17.30
N ARG A 195 -10.20 0.48 18.29
CA ARG A 195 -11.55 -0.10 18.19
C ARG A 195 -12.61 0.96 18.08
N GLU A 196 -12.55 1.99 18.91
CA GLU A 196 -13.46 3.12 18.86
C GLU A 196 -13.34 3.85 17.52
N GLN A 197 -12.12 4.19 17.08
CA GLN A 197 -11.87 4.89 15.81
C GLN A 197 -12.35 4.09 14.59
N HIS A 198 -12.08 2.79 14.56
CA HIS A 198 -12.55 1.90 13.48
C HIS A 198 -14.06 1.77 13.50
N SER A 199 -14.67 1.61 14.69
CA SER A 199 -16.12 1.51 14.83
C SER A 199 -16.81 2.78 14.32
N ASP A 200 -16.31 3.95 14.71
CA ASP A 200 -16.81 5.24 14.26
C ASP A 200 -16.69 5.43 12.74
N ALA A 201 -15.52 5.10 12.18
CA ALA A 201 -15.31 5.18 10.74
C ALA A 201 -16.22 4.20 9.98
N TRP A 202 -16.42 3.00 10.51
CA TRP A 202 -17.30 1.99 9.93
C TRP A 202 -18.77 2.40 10.00
N MET A 203 -19.22 2.93 11.14
CA MET A 203 -20.57 3.46 11.33
C MET A 203 -20.87 4.60 10.36
N ARG A 204 -19.93 5.54 10.18
CA ARG A 204 -20.10 6.63 9.19
C ARG A 204 -20.33 6.10 7.78
N ARG A 205 -19.60 5.05 7.36
CA ARG A 205 -19.80 4.40 6.05
C ARG A 205 -21.14 3.68 5.97
N ALA A 206 -21.56 3.02 7.04
CA ALA A 206 -22.87 2.37 7.12
C ALA A 206 -24.02 3.37 7.03
N ILE A 207 -23.93 4.51 7.73
CA ILE A 207 -24.92 5.59 7.65
C ILE A 207 -25.01 6.13 6.22
N GLN A 208 -23.88 6.35 5.55
CA GLN A 208 -23.87 6.79 4.15
C GLN A 208 -24.55 5.79 3.22
N TYR A 209 -24.24 4.51 3.37
CA TYR A 209 -24.85 3.44 2.57
C TYR A 209 -26.37 3.35 2.81
N LEU A 210 -26.78 3.28 4.07
CA LEU A 210 -28.19 3.15 4.45
C LEU A 210 -28.99 4.40 4.02
N GLY A 211 -28.43 5.60 4.18
CA GLY A 211 -29.08 6.83 3.73
C GLY A 211 -29.34 6.86 2.22
N VAL A 212 -28.42 6.32 1.41
CA VAL A 212 -28.67 6.16 -0.03
C VAL A 212 -29.76 5.13 -0.30
N CYS A 213 -29.74 3.98 0.39
CA CYS A 213 -30.78 2.95 0.25
C CYS A 213 -32.18 3.50 0.62
N GLU A 214 -32.29 4.25 1.72
CA GLU A 214 -33.54 4.88 2.17
C GLU A 214 -34.10 5.87 1.14
N GLN A 215 -33.24 6.68 0.50
CA GLN A 215 -33.68 7.58 -0.57
C GLN A 215 -34.34 6.83 -1.74
N PHE A 216 -33.78 5.69 -2.15
CA PHE A 216 -34.37 4.89 -3.22
C PHE A 216 -35.64 4.14 -2.80
N LEU A 217 -35.75 3.71 -1.54
CA LEU A 217 -36.99 3.14 -1.01
C LEU A 217 -38.12 4.18 -1.02
N ALA A 218 -37.81 5.43 -0.64
CA ALA A 218 -38.77 6.52 -0.60
C ALA A 218 -39.19 7.03 -1.99
N LEU A 219 -38.25 7.14 -2.94
CA LEU A 219 -38.48 7.82 -4.23
C LEU A 219 -38.88 6.89 -5.38
N CYS A 220 -38.38 5.65 -5.41
CA CYS A 220 -38.41 4.83 -6.62
C CYS A 220 -39.30 3.58 -6.52
N ASN A 221 -40.10 3.45 -5.45
CA ASN A 221 -40.98 2.30 -5.20
C ASN A 221 -40.26 0.96 -5.42
N VAL A 222 -38.96 0.91 -5.11
CA VAL A 222 -38.09 -0.26 -5.32
C VAL A 222 -38.58 -1.37 -4.41
N ARG A 223 -39.16 -2.41 -5.01
CA ARG A 223 -39.55 -3.62 -4.29
C ARG A 223 -38.31 -4.51 -4.14
N GLY A 224 -37.63 -4.41 -3.00
CA GLY A 224 -36.48 -5.25 -2.71
C GLY A 224 -35.82 -4.91 -1.37
N GLN A 225 -35.15 -5.89 -0.77
CA GLN A 225 -34.27 -5.69 0.38
C GLN A 225 -32.87 -5.37 -0.12
N PHE A 226 -32.30 -4.25 0.34
CA PHE A 226 -30.89 -3.96 0.14
C PHE A 226 -30.04 -4.92 0.99
N PRO A 227 -28.86 -5.35 0.49
CA PRO A 227 -27.95 -6.15 1.29
C PRO A 227 -27.54 -5.39 2.56
N PRO A 228 -27.41 -6.05 3.72
CA PRO A 228 -27.01 -5.39 4.95
C PRO A 228 -25.57 -4.85 4.83
N PRO A 229 -25.21 -3.81 5.61
CA PRO A 229 -23.83 -3.39 5.74
C PRO A 229 -22.92 -4.56 6.16
N PRO A 230 -21.71 -4.68 5.60
CA PRO A 230 -20.75 -5.69 6.00
C PRO A 230 -20.35 -5.52 7.47
N ILE A 231 -20.00 -6.63 8.12
CA ILE A 231 -19.50 -6.64 9.49
C ILE A 231 -18.11 -5.99 9.53
N MET A 232 -17.87 -5.14 10.52
CA MET A 232 -16.58 -4.49 10.71
C MET A 232 -15.48 -5.56 10.91
N PRO A 233 -14.35 -5.47 10.20
CA PRO A 233 -13.26 -6.39 10.41
C PRO A 233 -12.68 -6.31 11.83
N THR A 234 -12.31 -7.46 12.39
CA THR A 234 -11.73 -7.52 13.73
C THR A 234 -10.35 -6.87 13.80
N LEU A 235 -10.04 -6.30 14.97
CA LEU A 235 -8.74 -5.74 15.28
C LEU A 235 -7.81 -6.79 15.90
N PRO A 236 -6.49 -6.65 15.69
CA PRO A 236 -5.51 -7.52 16.31
C PRO A 236 -5.40 -7.26 17.82
N SER A 237 -4.80 -8.21 18.54
CA SER A 237 -4.64 -8.16 20.00
C SER A 237 -3.54 -7.18 20.45
N PRO A 238 -3.52 -6.78 21.74
CA PRO A 238 -2.44 -5.95 22.28
C PRO A 238 -1.06 -6.57 22.11
N THR A 239 -0.94 -7.90 22.27
CA THR A 239 0.31 -8.64 22.04
C THR A 239 0.82 -8.52 20.61
N TRP A 240 -0.10 -8.49 19.64
CA TRP A 240 0.24 -8.28 18.23
C TRP A 240 0.84 -6.89 18.02
N LEU A 241 0.27 -5.85 18.62
CA LEU A 241 0.80 -4.48 18.55
C LEU A 241 2.19 -4.36 19.17
N LEU A 242 2.42 -5.00 20.33
CA LEU A 242 3.74 -5.05 20.95
C LEU A 242 4.77 -5.77 20.07
N THR A 243 4.34 -6.84 19.39
CA THR A 243 5.20 -7.57 18.45
C THR A 243 5.61 -6.67 17.28
N VAL A 244 4.66 -5.95 16.67
CA VAL A 244 4.94 -4.98 15.61
C VAL A 244 5.91 -3.90 16.09
N TYR A 245 5.69 -3.35 17.28
CA TYR A 245 6.56 -2.34 17.85
C TYR A 245 7.99 -2.87 18.07
N GLY A 246 8.14 -4.10 18.55
CA GLY A 246 9.44 -4.77 18.63
C GLY A 246 10.14 -4.83 17.26
N TYR A 247 9.42 -5.21 16.20
CA TYR A 247 9.98 -5.22 14.84
C TYR A 247 10.37 -3.82 14.33
N ASP A 248 9.57 -2.78 14.61
CA ASP A 248 9.93 -1.39 14.28
C ASP A 248 11.27 -1.00 14.91
N ILE A 249 11.44 -1.29 16.21
CA ILE A 249 12.70 -1.03 16.91
C ILE A 249 13.83 -1.79 16.24
N LEU A 250 13.67 -3.09 16.00
CA LEU A 250 14.69 -3.94 15.37
C LEU A 250 15.13 -3.40 14.01
N THR A 251 14.20 -2.91 13.19
CA THR A 251 14.52 -2.37 11.86
C THR A 251 15.38 -1.10 11.91
N ARG A 252 15.30 -0.33 13.01
CA ARG A 252 15.99 0.95 13.23
C ARG A 252 17.15 0.87 14.22
N LEU A 253 17.49 -0.33 14.70
CA LEU A 253 18.55 -0.51 15.69
C LEU A 253 19.89 0.06 15.24
N ASP A 254 20.24 -0.12 13.97
CA ASP A 254 21.52 0.34 13.43
C ASP A 254 21.60 1.88 13.45
N GLU A 255 20.49 2.57 13.13
CA GLU A 255 20.38 4.04 13.24
C GLU A 255 20.52 4.50 14.70
N TYR A 256 19.88 3.79 15.64
CA TYR A 256 19.97 4.13 17.06
C TYR A 256 21.38 3.92 17.61
N LYS A 257 22.07 2.84 17.22
CA LYS A 257 23.48 2.62 17.57
C LYS A 257 24.35 3.73 17.03
N ALA A 258 24.22 4.07 15.75
CA ALA A 258 24.98 5.15 15.11
C ALA A 258 24.80 6.50 15.83
N ARG A 259 23.55 6.84 16.19
CA ARG A 259 23.23 8.08 16.92
C ARG A 259 23.87 8.13 18.30
N ILE A 260 23.85 7.03 19.05
CA ILE A 260 24.52 6.95 20.36
C ILE A 260 26.03 7.10 20.19
N THR A 261 26.64 6.46 19.18
CA THR A 261 28.09 6.57 18.97
C THR A 261 28.52 7.95 18.49
N SER A 262 27.68 8.68 17.73
CA SER A 262 28.00 10.04 17.27
C SER A 262 27.99 11.09 18.37
N THR A 263 27.30 10.85 19.50
CA THR A 263 27.25 11.81 20.61
C THR A 263 28.51 11.81 21.49
N TRP A 264 29.44 10.86 21.29
CA TRP A 264 30.64 10.69 22.13
C TRP A 264 31.96 10.97 21.39
N GLN A 265 31.93 11.70 20.28
CA GLN A 265 33.13 12.09 19.52
C GLN A 265 33.61 13.52 19.81
N TYR A 266 33.60 13.92 21.08
CA TYR A 266 34.27 15.15 21.57
C TYR A 266 35.34 14.79 22.60
#